data_AF-A0A6C0ICK7-F1
#
_entry.id   AF-A0A6C0ICK7-F1
#
_cell.length_a   1.000
_cell.length_b   1.000
_cell.length_c   1.000
_cell.angle_alpha   90.00
_cell.angle_beta   90.00
_cell.angle_gamma   90.00
#
_symmetry.space_group_name_H-M   'P 1'
#
loop_
_entity.id
_entity.type
_entity.pdbx_description
1 polymer ?
#
loop_
_entity_poly.entity_id
_entity_poly.type
_entity_poly.pdbx_seq_one_letter_code
_entity_poly.pdbx_strand_id
1 'polypeptide(L)'
;MMLDDGPHTLESMIEFIRLYSQIMKSNGLLIVEDVQSPDWFPHLLAATPAHLLPYVKTYDLRANKGRYDDLVFTIDLRSGV
;
A
#
# COMPACT_ATOMS: atom_id res chain seq x y z
N MET A 1 5.72 -3.96 11.21
CA MET A 1 5.08 -2.91 10.40
C MET A 1 6.15 -2.30 9.53
N MET A 2 5.83 -2.05 8.26
CA MET A 2 6.65 -1.31 7.31
C MET A 2 5.77 -0.20 6.74
N LEU A 3 6.31 1.02 6.66
CA LEU A 3 5.62 2.22 6.21
C LEU A 3 6.50 2.90 5.16
N ASP A 4 5.94 3.17 4.00
CA ASP A 4 6.55 3.99 2.95
C ASP A 4 6.07 5.42 3.06
N ASP A 5 6.96 6.28 3.57
CA ASP A 5 6.87 7.74 3.60
C ASP A 5 7.98 8.33 2.70
N GLY A 6 8.15 7.71 1.53
CA GLY A 6 9.23 7.96 0.60
C GLY A 6 9.00 9.17 -0.30
N PRO A 7 9.55 9.17 -1.53
CA PRO A 7 9.43 10.29 -2.48
C PRO A 7 8.02 10.60 -3.01
N HIS A 8 7.01 9.81 -2.62
CA HIS A 8 5.63 9.87 -3.11
C HIS A 8 5.48 9.80 -4.64
N THR A 9 6.42 9.14 -5.33
CA THR A 9 6.28 8.82 -6.77
C THR A 9 5.76 7.41 -6.95
N LEU A 10 5.00 7.18 -8.02
CA LEU A 10 4.45 5.87 -8.33
C LEU A 10 5.54 4.79 -8.42
N GLU A 11 6.68 5.13 -9.04
CA GLU A 11 7.81 4.22 -9.20
C GLU A 11 8.40 3.81 -7.85
N SER A 12 8.60 4.76 -6.94
CA SER A 12 9.14 4.48 -5.60
C SER A 12 8.22 3.58 -4.79
N MET A 13 6.89 3.82 -4.84
CA MET A 13 5.89 3.01 -4.15
C MET A 13 5.82 1.58 -4.72
N ILE A 14 5.89 1.42 -6.05
CA ILE A 14 5.97 0.11 -6.71
C ILE A 14 7.22 -0.65 -6.26
N GLU A 15 8.37 0.03 -6.22
CA GLU A 15 9.64 -0.57 -5.84
C GLU A 15 9.62 -0.97 -4.35
N PHE A 16 9.05 -0.15 -3.49
CA PHE A 16 8.82 -0.47 -2.08
C PHE A 16 7.99 -1.75 -1.92
N ILE A 17 6.84 -1.85 -2.60
CA ILE A 17 6.01 -3.06 -2.57
C ILE A 17 6.83 -4.28 -3.01
N ARG A 18 7.53 -4.19 -4.15
CA ARG A 18 8.30 -5.32 -4.69
C ARG A 18 9.42 -5.79 -3.77
N LEU A 19 10.15 -4.88 -3.15
CA LEU A 19 11.28 -5.22 -2.29
C LEU A 19 10.82 -5.73 -0.93
N TYR A 20 9.85 -5.06 -0.31
CA TYR A 20 9.54 -5.26 1.09
C TYR A 20 8.37 -6.22 1.34
N SER A 21 7.45 -6.43 0.40
CA SER A 21 6.34 -7.38 0.60
C SER A 21 6.83 -8.82 0.78
N GLN A 22 7.99 -9.17 0.23
CA GLN A 22 8.54 -10.53 0.21
C GLN A 22 9.13 -10.97 1.54
N ILE A 23 9.50 -10.01 2.39
CA ILE A 23 10.13 -10.24 3.70
C ILE A 23 9.18 -9.96 4.86
N MET A 24 7.88 -9.81 4.56
CA MET A 24 6.84 -9.65 5.57
C MET A 24 6.78 -10.87 6.49
N LYS A 25 6.70 -10.63 7.80
CA LYS A 25 6.35 -11.67 8.78
C LYS A 25 4.88 -12.07 8.61
N SER A 26 4.50 -13.25 9.12
CA SER A 26 3.12 -13.78 9.03
C SER A 26 2.03 -12.88 9.66
N ASN A 27 2.39 -11.98 10.56
CA ASN A 27 1.50 -10.94 11.13
C ASN A 27 1.85 -9.53 10.64
N GLY A 28 2.49 -9.44 9.47
CA GLY A 28 3.02 -8.22 8.90
C GLY A 28 1.94 -7.27 8.42
N LEU A 29 2.26 -5.97 8.53
CA LEU A 29 1.52 -4.88 7.93
C LEU A 29 2.52 -4.06 7.12
N LEU A 30 2.23 -3.89 5.83
CA LEU A 30 2.91 -2.97 4.92
C LEU A 30 1.91 -1.86 4.56
N ILE A 31 2.35 -0.61 4.66
CA ILE A 31 1.54 0.57 4.36
C ILE A 31 2.31 1.44 3.36
N VAL A 32 1.63 1.91 2.33
CA VAL A 32 2.06 2.98 1.43
C VAL A 32 1.10 4.15 1.64
N GLU A 33 1.61 5.26 2.16
CA GLU A 33 0.83 6.47 2.44
C GLU A 33 1.04 7.57 1.38
N ASP A 34 0.23 8.62 1.47
CA ASP A 34 0.25 9.78 0.58
C ASP A 34 0.26 9.39 -0.92
N VAL A 35 -0.57 8.41 -1.30
CA VAL A 35 -0.78 8.01 -2.70
C VAL A 35 -1.42 9.18 -3.45
N GLN A 36 -0.79 9.62 -4.54
CA GLN A 36 -1.16 10.90 -5.17
C GLN A 36 -2.47 10.84 -5.98
N SER A 37 -2.91 9.66 -6.42
CA SER A 37 -4.15 9.46 -7.17
C SER A 37 -4.75 8.07 -6.95
N PRO A 38 -6.09 7.91 -6.90
CA PRO A 38 -6.74 6.59 -6.85
C PRO A 38 -6.39 5.71 -8.04
N ASP A 39 -6.07 6.31 -9.20
CA ASP A 39 -5.67 5.61 -10.42
C ASP A 39 -4.31 4.90 -10.28
N TRP A 40 -3.56 5.15 -9.20
CA TRP A 40 -2.32 4.45 -8.90
C TRP A 40 -2.56 3.08 -8.25
N PHE A 41 -3.70 2.86 -7.59
CA PHE A 41 -3.98 1.58 -6.92
C PHE A 41 -3.90 0.35 -7.84
N PRO A 42 -4.38 0.37 -9.10
CA PRO A 42 -4.17 -0.73 -10.04
C PRO A 42 -2.70 -1.06 -10.29
N HIS A 43 -1.83 -0.06 -10.33
CA HIS A 43 -0.38 -0.26 -10.52
C HIS A 43 0.27 -0.87 -9.27
N LEU A 44 -0.13 -0.43 -8.07
CA LEU A 44 0.33 -1.00 -6.80
C LEU A 44 -0.17 -2.44 -6.62
N LEU A 45 -1.41 -2.74 -7.00
CA LEU A 45 -1.95 -4.10 -7.07
C LEU A 45 -1.13 -4.98 -8.01
N ALA A 46 -0.81 -4.51 -9.22
CA ALA A 46 -0.01 -5.25 -10.18
C ALA A 46 1.44 -5.51 -9.70
N ALA A 47 1.97 -4.67 -8.80
CA ALA A 47 3.27 -4.86 -8.17
C ALA A 47 3.23 -5.87 -7.00
N THR A 48 2.05 -6.21 -6.49
CA THR A 48 1.87 -7.07 -5.32
C THR A 48 1.90 -8.56 -5.71
N PRO A 49 2.70 -9.41 -5.03
CA PRO A 49 2.68 -10.85 -5.25
C PRO A 49 1.27 -11.47 -5.14
N ALA A 50 0.93 -12.39 -6.04
CA ALA A 50 -0.44 -12.93 -6.16
C ALA A 50 -1.01 -13.51 -4.85
N HIS A 51 -0.18 -14.16 -4.03
CA HIS A 51 -0.58 -14.72 -2.74
C HIS A 51 -0.87 -13.67 -1.66
N LEU A 52 -0.44 -12.42 -1.86
CA LEU A 52 -0.69 -11.29 -0.96
C LEU A 52 -1.91 -10.45 -1.37
N LEU A 53 -2.41 -10.60 -2.60
CA LEU A 53 -3.57 -9.85 -3.11
C LEU A 53 -4.82 -9.95 -2.22
N PRO A 54 -5.17 -11.12 -1.62
CA PRO A 54 -6.33 -11.20 -0.72
C PRO A 54 -6.22 -10.34 0.55
N TYR A 55 -5.01 -9.89 0.89
CA TYR A 55 -4.71 -9.08 2.07
C TYR A 55 -4.59 -7.59 1.76
N VAL A 56 -4.77 -7.20 0.50
CA VAL A 56 -4.70 -5.81 0.09
C VAL A 56 -5.98 -5.07 0.49
N LYS A 57 -5.81 -3.88 1.07
CA LYS A 57 -6.89 -2.91 1.26
C LYS A 57 -6.43 -1.53 0.82
N THR A 58 -7.30 -0.82 0.14
CA THR A 58 -7.12 0.60 -0.21
C THR A 58 -8.10 1.45 0.58
N TYR A 59 -7.66 2.64 0.95
CA TYR A 59 -8.46 3.60 1.71
C TYR A 59 -8.45 4.94 1.00
N ASP A 60 -9.63 5.53 0.83
CA ASP A 60 -9.79 6.93 0.43
C ASP A 60 -10.31 7.72 1.63
N LEU A 61 -9.41 8.49 2.24
CA LEU A 61 -9.65 9.23 3.48
C LEU A 61 -9.71 10.74 3.25
N ARG A 62 -9.67 11.18 1.98
CA ARG A 62 -9.65 12.61 1.60
C ARG A 62 -10.81 13.40 2.22
N ALA A 63 -11.98 12.75 2.39
CA ALA A 63 -13.16 13.36 3.02
C ALA A 63 -12.99 13.68 4.51
N ASN A 64 -12.06 13.03 5.22
CA ASN A 64 -11.91 13.17 6.67
C ASN A 64 -11.20 14.48 7.06
N LYS A 65 -10.20 14.88 6.28
CA LYS A 65 -9.32 16.03 6.58
C LYS A 65 -9.24 17.06 5.45
N GLY A 66 -9.83 16.78 4.29
CA GLY A 66 -9.70 17.62 3.10
C GLY A 66 -8.29 17.62 2.49
N ARG A 67 -7.44 16.64 2.84
CA ARG A 67 -6.11 16.45 2.24
C ARG A 67 -6.26 15.69 0.92
N TYR A 68 -5.62 16.18 -0.13
CA TYR A 68 -5.80 15.64 -1.49
C TYR A 68 -5.19 14.26 -1.68
N ASP A 69 -4.14 13.97 -0.93
CA ASP A 69 -3.28 12.79 -0.98
C ASP A 69 -3.59 11.78 0.13
N ASP A 70 -4.64 11.99 0.93
CA ASP A 70 -5.04 11.09 2.04
C ASP A 70 -5.67 9.79 1.48
N LEU A 71 -4.83 9.03 0.78
CA LEU A 71 -5.07 7.80 0.07
C LEU A 71 -4.01 6.81 0.52
N VAL A 72 -4.44 5.64 0.99
CA VAL A 72 -3.55 4.66 1.60
C VAL A 72 -3.72 3.30 0.93
N PHE A 73 -2.61 2.65 0.61
CA PHE A 73 -2.57 1.26 0.16
C PHE A 73 -1.92 0.39 1.24
N THR A 74 -2.51 -0.75 1.55
CA THR A 74 -2.00 -1.65 2.60
C THR A 74 -1.96 -3.10 2.15
N ILE A 75 -1.01 -3.86 2.68
CA ILE A 75 -1.03 -5.33 2.74
C ILE A 75 -1.08 -5.72 4.21
N ASP A 76 -2.21 -6.26 4.67
CA ASP A 76 -2.46 -6.57 6.08
C ASP A 76 -2.71 -8.06 6.32
N LEU A 77 -1.64 -8.80 6.62
CA LEU A 77 -1.66 -10.25 6.88
C LEU A 77 -2.40 -10.63 8.17
N ARG A 78 -2.70 -9.66 9.04
CA ARG A 78 -3.49 -9.90 10.28
C ARG A 78 -4.97 -10.06 9.97
N SER A 79 -5.42 -9.57 8.81
CA SER A 79 -6.83 -9.58 8.41
C SER A 79 -7.29 -10.91 7.82
N GLY A 80 -6.38 -11.84 7.53
CA GLY A 80 -6.69 -13.10 6.85
C GLY A 80 -6.86 -14.30 7.79
N VAL A 81 -7.32 -14.06 9.02
CA VAL A 81 -7.75 -15.10 9.97
C VAL A 81 -9.16 -14.75 10.45
#